data_AF-A0A533X5U0-F1
#
_entry.id   AF-A0A533X5U0-F1
#
_cell.length_a   1.000
_cell.length_b   1.000
_cell.length_c   1.000
_cell.angle_alpha   90.00
_cell.angle_beta   90.00
_cell.angle_gamma   90.00
#
_symmetry.space_group_name_H-M   'P 1'
#
loop_
_entity.id
_entity.type
_entity.pdbx_description
1 polymer ?
#
loop_
_entity_poly.entity_id
_entity_poly.type
_entity_poly.pdbx_seq_one_letter_code
_entity_poly.pdbx_strand_id
1 'polypeptide(L)'
;MKPRITIITLGVDDLAKSLRFYRDGLGFPTEGIVGTEFEHGAVAFFDLQPGLMLAVWPRDNIAHDANISKTPHSPTEFTIG
;
A
#
# COMPACT_ATOMS: atom_id res chain seq x y z
N MET A 1 0.30 27.45 0.10
CA MET A 1 0.22 26.01 0.47
C MET A 1 1.59 25.54 0.94
N LYS A 2 1.66 24.62 1.91
CA LYS A 2 2.91 23.96 2.31
C LYS A 2 2.85 22.49 1.86
N PRO A 3 3.76 22.00 0.99
CA PRO A 3 3.75 20.61 0.54
C PRO A 3 4.03 19.67 1.72
N ARG A 4 3.28 18.56 1.81
CA ARG A 4 3.44 17.50 2.82
C ARG A 4 3.20 16.15 2.16
N ILE A 5 3.93 15.13 2.60
CA ILE A 5 3.62 13.74 2.28
C ILE A 5 2.58 13.28 3.29
N THR A 6 1.41 12.86 2.81
CA THR A 6 0.29 12.39 3.65
C THR A 6 0.02 10.91 3.47
N ILE A 7 0.45 10.32 2.35
CA ILE A 7 0.27 8.90 2.05
C ILE A 7 1.57 8.39 1.44
N ILE A 8 2.00 7.22 1.91
CA ILE A 8 3.06 6.43 1.28
C ILE A 8 2.46 5.10 0.86
N THR A 9 2.58 4.75 -0.41
CA THR A 9 2.02 3.50 -0.95
C THR A 9 3.13 2.48 -1.20
N LEU A 10 2.99 1.28 -0.64
CA LEU A 10 3.87 0.15 -0.90
C LEU A 10 3.17 -0.87 -1.81
N GLY A 11 3.85 -1.23 -2.89
CA GLY A 11 3.44 -2.29 -3.79
C GLY A 11 3.68 -3.67 -3.19
N VAL A 12 2.66 -4.52 -3.15
CA VAL A 12 2.75 -5.89 -2.60
C VAL A 12 2.22 -6.94 -3.58
N ASP A 13 2.67 -8.19 -3.51
CA ASP A 13 2.09 -9.27 -4.32
C ASP A 13 0.91 -9.96 -3.66
N ASP A 14 0.82 -9.92 -2.32
CA ASP A 14 -0.29 -10.49 -1.56
C ASP A 14 -0.80 -9.44 -0.56
N LEU A 15 -1.93 -8.83 -0.92
CA LEU A 15 -2.59 -7.80 -0.12
C LEU A 15 -3.08 -8.35 1.23
N ALA A 16 -3.65 -9.56 1.25
CA ALA A 16 -4.19 -10.14 2.47
C ALA A 16 -3.09 -10.54 3.45
N LYS A 17 -1.97 -11.08 2.95
CA LYS A 17 -0.78 -11.37 3.76
C LYS A 17 -0.17 -10.09 4.33
N SER A 18 -0.08 -9.04 3.53
CA SER A 18 0.42 -7.73 3.96
C SER A 18 -0.49 -7.10 5.01
N LEU A 19 -1.81 -7.18 4.82
CA LEU A 19 -2.78 -6.75 5.83
C LEU A 19 -2.53 -7.44 7.18
N ARG A 20 -2.44 -8.78 7.19
CA ARG A 20 -2.17 -9.53 8.43
C ARG A 20 -0.84 -9.15 9.05
N PHE A 21 0.21 -8.93 8.25
CA PHE A 21 1.51 -8.51 8.75
C PHE A 21 1.43 -7.18 9.51
N TYR A 22 0.88 -6.12 8.89
CA TYR A 22 0.82 -4.80 9.52
C TYR A 22 -0.23 -4.74 10.65
N ARG A 23 -1.42 -5.30 10.45
CA ARG A 23 -2.50 -5.26 11.45
C ARG A 23 -2.26 -6.21 12.62
N ASP A 24 -2.06 -7.50 12.34
CA ASP A 24 -1.99 -8.53 13.37
C ASP A 24 -0.57 -8.71 13.90
N GLY A 25 0.44 -8.51 13.05
CA GLY A 25 1.85 -8.62 13.42
C GLY A 25 2.39 -7.37 14.12
N LEU A 26 2.16 -6.18 13.54
CA LEU A 26 2.67 -4.92 14.09
C LEU A 26 1.64 -4.11 14.89
N GLY A 27 0.36 -4.48 14.84
CA GLY A 27 -0.69 -3.79 15.59
C GLY A 27 -1.14 -2.46 14.97
N PHE A 28 -0.87 -2.21 13.69
CA PHE A 28 -1.22 -0.93 13.07
C PHE A 28 -2.74 -0.81 12.86
N PRO A 29 -3.35 0.34 13.20
CA PRO A 29 -4.78 0.57 13.04
C PRO A 29 -5.17 0.61 11.56
N THR A 30 -6.28 -0.03 11.22
CA THR A 30 -6.80 -0.11 9.84
C THR A 30 -8.28 -0.50 9.84
N GLU A 31 -9.03 -0.06 8.83
CA GLU A 31 -10.38 -0.54 8.53
C GLU A 31 -10.38 -1.85 7.72
N GLY A 32 -9.19 -2.34 7.32
CA GLY A 32 -9.03 -3.53 6.49
C GLY A 32 -8.84 -3.20 5.01
N ILE A 33 -9.19 -4.16 4.14
CA ILE A 33 -9.14 -3.97 2.70
C ILE A 33 -10.45 -3.30 2.26
N VAL A 34 -10.32 -2.23 1.49
CA VAL A 34 -11.42 -1.46 0.89
C VAL A 34 -11.28 -1.43 -0.63
N GLY A 35 -12.34 -1.05 -1.35
CA GLY A 35 -12.30 -0.88 -2.82
C GLY A 35 -12.33 -2.19 -3.60
N THR A 36 -12.71 -3.30 -2.97
CA THR A 36 -12.82 -4.63 -3.60
C THR A 36 -13.91 -4.73 -4.66
N GLU A 37 -14.86 -3.79 -4.64
CA GLU A 37 -15.92 -3.65 -5.62
C GLU A 37 -15.42 -3.13 -6.98
N PHE A 38 -14.19 -2.62 -7.04
CA PHE A 38 -13.53 -2.18 -8.27
C PHE A 38 -12.40 -3.15 -8.65
N GLU A 39 -12.32 -3.51 -9.94
CA GLU A 39 -11.38 -4.52 -10.47
C GLU A 39 -9.92 -4.30 -10.05
N HIS A 40 -9.49 -3.04 -9.94
CA HIS A 40 -8.13 -2.66 -9.51
C HIS A 40 -8.12 -1.76 -8.26
N GLY A 41 -9.22 -1.69 -7.53
CA GLY A 41 -9.38 -0.75 -6.39
C GLY A 41 -8.98 -1.31 -5.03
N ALA A 42 -8.75 -2.62 -4.90
CA ALA A 42 -8.48 -3.25 -3.62
C ALA A 42 -7.17 -2.73 -2.97
N VAL A 43 -7.29 -2.08 -1.81
CA VAL A 43 -6.18 -1.44 -1.07
C VAL A 43 -6.44 -1.54 0.43
N ALA A 44 -5.39 -1.57 1.26
CA ALA A 44 -5.53 -1.39 2.71
C ALA A 44 -4.75 -0.16 3.17
N PHE A 45 -5.39 0.62 4.04
CA PHE A 45 -4.82 1.84 4.62
C PHE A 45 -4.56 1.65 6.11
N PHE A 46 -3.42 2.18 6.58
CA PHE A 46 -3.04 2.17 7.99
C PHE A 46 -2.73 3.58 8.45
N ASP A 47 -3.31 3.98 9.58
CA ASP A 47 -2.96 5.26 10.20
C ASP A 47 -1.61 5.12 10.93
N LEU A 48 -0.68 6.04 10.65
CA LEU A 48 0.60 6.13 11.32
C LEU A 48 0.61 7.33 12.28
N GLN A 49 1.59 8.21 12.15
CA GLN A 49 1.62 9.49 12.86
C GLN A 49 0.50 10.42 12.35
N PRO A 50 0.05 11.41 13.13
CA PRO A 50 -1.03 12.31 12.73
C PRO A 50 -0.81 12.93 11.34
N GLY A 51 -1.73 12.64 10.42
CA GLY A 51 -1.68 13.14 9.05
C GLY A 51 -0.79 12.35 8.08
N LEU A 52 -0.29 11.19 8.48
CA LEU A 52 0.44 10.25 7.63
C LEU A 52 -0.25 8.87 7.64
N MET A 53 -0.48 8.34 6.44
CA MET A 53 -1.01 7.00 6.23
C MET A 53 -0.04 6.15 5.42
N LEU A 54 -0.02 4.86 5.72
CA LEU A 54 0.58 3.83 4.88
C LEU A 54 -0.53 3.16 4.07
N ALA A 55 -0.39 3.10 2.75
CA ALA A 55 -1.23 2.30 1.88
C ALA A 55 -0.46 1.08 1.39
N VAL A 56 -1.10 -0.08 1.35
CA VAL A 56 -0.57 -1.27 0.67
C VAL A 56 -1.51 -1.62 -0.48
N TRP A 57 -0.95 -1.72 -1.68
CA TRP A 57 -1.70 -1.86 -2.92
C TRP A 57 -1.05 -2.95 -3.80
N PRO A 58 -1.80 -3.84 -4.46
CA PRO A 58 -1.20 -4.85 -5.32
C PRO A 58 -0.33 -4.23 -6.42
N ARG A 59 0.86 -4.79 -6.65
CA ARG A 59 1.76 -4.34 -7.73
C ARG A 59 1.10 -4.43 -9.10
N ASP A 60 0.21 -5.39 -9.29
CA ASP A 60 -0.56 -5.54 -10.53
C ASP A 60 -1.49 -4.34 -10.76
N ASN A 61 -2.13 -3.85 -9.69
CA ASN A 61 -3.01 -2.68 -9.76
C ASN A 61 -2.22 -1.38 -9.94
N ILE A 62 -1.06 -1.24 -9.29
CA ILE A 62 -0.14 -0.11 -9.52
C ILE A 62 0.33 -0.09 -10.99
N ALA A 63 0.71 -1.25 -11.53
CA ALA A 63 1.15 -1.35 -12.93
C ALA A 63 0.01 -0.98 -13.90
N HIS A 64 -1.22 -1.45 -13.62
CA HIS A 64 -2.42 -1.07 -14.37
C HIS A 64 -2.66 0.44 -14.33
N ASP A 65 -2.67 1.05 -13.14
CA ASP A 65 -2.90 2.50 -12.95
C ASP A 65 -1.84 3.37 -13.65
N ALA A 66 -0.57 2.97 -13.55
CA ALA A 66 0.54 3.67 -14.20
C ALA A 66 0.65 3.37 -15.71
N ASN A 67 -0.19 2.50 -16.26
CA ASN A 67 -0.16 2.05 -17.66
C ASN A 67 1.23 1.50 -18.08
N ILE A 68 1.81 0.66 -17.22
CA ILE A 68 3.09 -0.01 -17.45
C ILE A 68 2.97 -1.52 -17.23
N SER A 69 3.92 -2.29 -17.76
CA SER A 69 4.03 -3.70 -17.43
C SER A 69 4.64 -3.89 -16.05
N LYS A 70 4.09 -4.82 -15.25
CA LYS A 70 4.72 -5.27 -14.00
C LYS A 70 6.09 -5.89 -14.30
N THR A 71 7.09 -5.49 -13.52
CA THR A 71 8.45 -6.02 -13.59
C THR A 71 8.77 -6.96 -12.42
N PRO A 72 9.85 -7.76 -12.50
CA PRO A 72 10.36 -8.51 -11.35
C PRO A 72 10.78 -7.60 -10.19
N HIS A 73 10.95 -8.17 -8.99
CA HIS A 73 11.45 -7.43 -7.84
C HIS A 73 12.92 -7.01 -8.01
N SER A 74 13.27 -5.84 -7.47
CA SER A 74 14.64 -5.42 -7.19
C SER A 74 14.93 -5.43 -5.68
N PRO A 75 16.07 -6.00 -5.23
CA PRO A 75 16.46 -5.98 -3.81
C PRO A 75 16.64 -4.59 -3.20
N THR A 76 16.72 -3.55 -4.05
CA THR A 76 16.95 -2.16 -3.65
C THR A 76 15.80 -1.25 -4.08
N GLU A 77 14.58 -1.79 -4.26
CA GLU A 77 13.42 -1.03 -4.75
C GLU A 77 13.05 0.16 -3.86
N PHE A 78 13.18 0.01 -2.54
CA PHE A 78 12.68 1.01 -1.63
C PHE A 78 13.34 0.92 -0.25
N THR A 79 13.67 2.08 0.31
CA THR A 79 14.02 2.27 1.72
C THR A 79 13.44 3.58 2.19
N ILE A 80 12.93 3.63 3.42
CA ILE A 80 12.49 4.85 4.08
C ILE A 80 13.16 4.94 5.45
N GLY A 81 13.66 6.13 5.79
CA GLY A 81 14.38 6.41 7.04
C GLY A 81 14.25 7.86 7.46
#